data_AF-A0A329LEK5-F1
#
_entry.id   AF-A0A329LEK5-F1
#
_cell.length_a   1.000
_cell.length_b   1.000
_cell.length_c   1.000
_cell.angle_alpha   90.00
_cell.angle_beta   90.00
_cell.angle_gamma   90.00
#
_symmetry.space_group_name_H-M   'P 1'
#
loop_
_entity.id
_entity.type
_entity.pdbx_description
1 polymer ?
#
loop_
_entity_poly.entity_id
_entity_poly.type
_entity_poly.pdbx_seq_one_letter_code
_entity_poly.pdbx_strand_id
1 'polypeptide(L)'
;MTTFDIADIVELDPSELGPTNSMELMPGLWIPDPGVNQMKPGVVSDENVRMPLYASDIYVTTPGSLGPYGMQELGEGTGVWIPHPRSNEFRPGSYTPPQGEKPIQIEDIKFLPPGALGPRGYIPLGDSGAWIPGPDTVKKGVRPASNTTEDGENAQSDKDVFAVNYNQLEGFAQNHDQQAEQVAQWANTDTDFAERLLATHGKVAYATYLNVKGYNDSRVTEAGAYAQRNSDTAVGLRGAIDSTKATDENSASAFRAPTINT
;
A
#
# COMPACT_ATOMS: atom_id res chain seq x y z
N MET A 1 11.50 -10.66 2.12
CA MET A 1 11.02 -9.28 2.01
C MET A 1 12.03 -8.50 2.79
N THR A 2 12.94 -7.89 2.05
CA THR A 2 14.02 -7.09 2.60
C THR A 2 14.01 -5.78 1.87
N THR A 3 13.82 -4.68 2.59
CA THR A 3 13.97 -3.34 2.02
C THR A 3 15.40 -2.85 2.16
N PHE A 4 15.71 -1.71 1.56
CA PHE A 4 17.04 -1.12 1.57
C PHE A 4 16.94 0.38 1.84
N ASP A 5 17.99 0.94 2.45
CA ASP A 5 18.13 2.38 2.59
C ASP A 5 18.68 2.97 1.30
N ILE A 6 18.06 4.04 0.81
CA ILE A 6 18.56 4.76 -0.37
C ILE A 6 19.99 5.29 -0.14
N ALA A 7 20.37 5.55 1.12
CA ALA A 7 21.73 5.95 1.49
C ALA A 7 22.79 4.86 1.26
N ASP A 8 22.39 3.60 1.14
CA ASP A 8 23.29 2.47 0.92
C ASP A 8 23.48 2.13 -0.57
N ILE A 9 22.82 2.86 -1.47
CA ILE A 9 23.03 2.75 -2.92
C ILE A 9 24.41 3.34 -3.24
N VAL A 10 25.19 2.61 -4.02
CA VAL A 10 26.52 3.04 -4.45
C VAL A 10 26.59 3.03 -5.97
N GLU A 11 26.95 4.18 -6.54
CA GLU A 11 27.33 4.31 -7.95
C GLU A 11 28.85 4.33 -8.07
N LEU A 12 29.36 3.46 -8.93
CA LEU A 12 30.77 3.29 -9.27
C LEU A 12 30.91 3.27 -10.79
N ASP A 13 32.15 3.41 -11.27
CA ASP A 13 32.43 3.17 -12.69
C ASP A 13 32.01 1.73 -13.06
N PRO A 14 31.42 1.48 -14.24
CA PRO A 14 30.94 0.14 -14.64
C PRO A 14 32.01 -0.96 -14.66
N SER A 15 33.28 -0.60 -14.62
CA SER A 15 34.41 -1.55 -14.55
C SER A 15 34.91 -1.81 -13.13
N GLU A 16 34.41 -1.10 -12.13
CA GLU A 16 34.82 -1.25 -10.74
C GLU A 16 34.03 -2.35 -10.03
N LEU A 17 34.69 -3.03 -9.09
CA LEU A 17 34.04 -4.02 -8.26
C LEU A 17 33.22 -3.32 -7.17
N GLY A 18 31.99 -3.82 -6.98
CA GLY A 18 31.09 -3.33 -5.95
C GLY A 18 31.65 -3.47 -4.53
N PRO A 19 31.12 -2.67 -3.59
CA PRO A 19 31.40 -2.81 -2.17
C PRO A 19 31.11 -4.23 -1.65
N THR A 20 31.78 -4.63 -0.58
CA THR A 20 31.50 -5.90 0.08
C THR A 20 30.04 -5.94 0.56
N ASN A 21 29.37 -7.08 0.32
CA ASN A 21 27.94 -7.33 0.64
C ASN A 21 26.93 -6.55 -0.22
N SER A 22 27.33 -6.14 -1.42
CA SER A 22 26.43 -5.54 -2.41
C SER A 22 26.24 -6.45 -3.61
N MET A 23 25.14 -6.26 -4.32
CA MET A 23 24.87 -6.87 -5.62
C MET A 23 24.68 -5.78 -6.68
N GLU A 24 25.12 -6.07 -7.88
CA GLU A 24 24.99 -5.15 -9.01
C GLU A 24 23.57 -5.24 -9.58
N LEU A 25 22.92 -4.09 -9.69
CA LEU A 25 21.58 -3.97 -10.22
C LEU A 25 21.62 -3.65 -11.73
N MET A 26 22.53 -2.76 -12.11
CA MET A 26 22.92 -2.47 -13.49
C MET A 26 24.39 -2.06 -13.50
N PRO A 27 25.08 -2.04 -14.65
CA PRO A 27 26.50 -1.71 -14.71
C PRO A 27 26.83 -0.43 -13.93
N GLY A 28 27.62 -0.57 -12.87
CA GLY A 28 28.04 0.55 -12.01
C GLY A 28 27.08 0.94 -10.89
N LEU A 29 25.88 0.35 -10.79
CA LEU A 29 24.90 0.64 -9.73
C LEU A 29 24.74 -0.56 -8.80
N TRP A 30 25.05 -0.35 -7.52
CA TRP A 30 25.12 -1.39 -6.51
C TRP A 30 24.13 -1.14 -5.37
N ILE A 31 23.45 -2.19 -4.93
CA ILE A 31 22.53 -2.17 -3.78
C ILE A 31 22.92 -3.26 -2.77
N PRO A 32 22.49 -3.17 -1.50
CA PRO A 32 22.74 -4.23 -0.51
C PRO A 32 22.25 -5.60 -1.00
N ASP A 33 23.08 -6.65 -0.83
CA ASP A 33 22.72 -8.02 -1.23
C ASP A 33 22.05 -8.77 -0.07
N PRO A 34 20.73 -9.09 -0.15
CA PRO A 34 20.05 -9.85 0.89
C PRO A 34 20.55 -11.30 0.98
N GLY A 35 21.18 -11.84 -0.06
CA GLY A 35 21.80 -13.17 -0.07
C GLY A 35 22.92 -13.33 0.96
N VAL A 36 23.60 -12.23 1.32
CA VAL A 36 24.66 -12.21 2.34
C VAL A 36 24.12 -12.63 3.71
N ASN A 37 22.83 -12.41 4.00
CA ASN A 37 22.23 -12.82 5.26
C ASN A 37 22.28 -14.34 5.49
N GLN A 38 22.44 -15.15 4.44
CA GLN A 38 22.63 -16.60 4.57
C GLN A 38 24.00 -16.94 5.17
N MET A 39 25.01 -16.09 4.95
CA MET A 39 26.37 -16.26 5.47
C MET A 39 26.60 -15.49 6.76
N LYS A 40 26.01 -14.29 6.87
CA LYS A 40 26.10 -13.41 8.03
C LYS A 40 24.72 -12.78 8.29
N PRO A 41 23.90 -13.37 9.17
CA PRO A 41 22.55 -12.88 9.45
C PRO A 41 22.55 -11.42 9.94
N GLY A 42 21.58 -10.63 9.46
CA GLY A 42 21.36 -9.25 9.89
C GLY A 42 22.25 -8.20 9.21
N VAL A 43 22.90 -8.52 8.08
CA VAL A 43 23.67 -7.56 7.29
C VAL A 43 22.75 -6.64 6.49
N VAL A 44 21.65 -7.19 5.93
CA VAL A 44 20.59 -6.42 5.28
C VAL A 44 19.30 -6.70 6.06
N SER A 45 18.72 -5.70 6.71
CA SER A 45 17.49 -5.87 7.49
C SER A 45 16.64 -4.61 7.49
N ASP A 46 15.33 -4.81 7.65
CA ASP A 46 14.37 -3.71 7.77
C ASP A 46 14.52 -2.92 9.09
N GLU A 47 15.26 -3.45 10.07
CA GLU A 47 15.42 -2.85 11.40
C GLU A 47 16.22 -1.54 11.40
N ASN A 48 17.10 -1.35 10.39
CA ASN A 48 18.01 -0.20 10.31
C ASN A 48 17.78 0.70 9.09
N VAL A 49 16.68 0.50 8.35
CA VAL A 49 16.36 1.34 7.19
C VAL A 49 15.79 2.67 7.66
N ARG A 50 16.55 3.75 7.44
CA ARG A 50 16.16 5.12 7.81
C ARG A 50 15.43 5.82 6.69
N MET A 51 15.81 5.54 5.45
CA MET A 51 15.18 6.13 4.27
C MET A 51 14.87 5.05 3.22
N PRO A 52 13.73 4.36 3.35
CA PRO A 52 13.30 3.38 2.35
C PRO A 52 12.95 4.08 1.04
N LEU A 53 13.10 3.37 -0.08
CA LEU A 53 12.56 3.82 -1.37
C LEU A 53 11.09 3.44 -1.50
N TYR A 54 10.25 4.40 -1.86
CA TYR A 54 8.86 4.19 -2.21
C TYR A 54 8.67 4.46 -3.70
N ALA A 55 7.76 3.72 -4.33
CA ALA A 55 7.53 3.84 -5.75
C ALA A 55 6.89 5.19 -6.12
N SER A 56 6.14 5.82 -5.22
CA SER A 56 5.60 7.18 -5.43
C SER A 56 6.64 8.29 -5.38
N ASP A 57 7.79 8.06 -4.76
CA ASP A 57 8.90 9.03 -4.71
C ASP A 57 9.74 9.03 -5.99
N ILE A 58 9.55 8.04 -6.86
CA ILE A 58 10.30 7.92 -8.11
C ILE A 58 9.77 8.92 -9.13
N TYR A 59 10.68 9.73 -9.65
CA TYR A 59 10.39 10.67 -10.73
C TYR A 59 11.09 10.23 -12.02
N VAL A 60 10.35 10.15 -13.12
CA VAL A 60 10.89 9.72 -14.41
C VAL A 60 10.98 10.89 -15.37
N THR A 61 12.18 11.14 -15.88
CA THR A 61 12.46 12.09 -16.96
C THR A 61 12.97 11.37 -18.19
N THR A 62 13.13 12.10 -19.29
CA THR A 62 13.92 11.60 -20.41
C THR A 62 15.36 11.34 -19.94
N PRO A 63 15.98 10.19 -20.32
CA PRO A 63 17.39 9.91 -20.07
C PRO A 63 18.30 11.11 -20.36
N GLY A 64 19.21 11.42 -19.43
CA GLY A 64 20.16 12.54 -19.53
C GLY A 64 19.56 13.93 -19.27
N SER A 65 18.27 14.03 -18.92
CA SER A 65 17.68 15.29 -18.45
C SER A 65 17.98 15.49 -16.97
N LEU A 66 18.16 16.74 -16.55
CA LEU A 66 18.32 17.08 -15.14
C LEU A 66 17.03 16.76 -14.35
N GLY A 67 17.20 16.10 -13.21
CA GLY A 67 16.11 15.80 -12.30
C GLY A 67 15.67 16.98 -11.44
N PRO A 68 14.58 16.79 -10.67
CA PRO A 68 14.11 17.77 -9.70
C PRO A 68 15.16 18.08 -8.62
N TYR A 69 15.06 19.28 -8.04
CA TYR A 69 15.88 19.65 -6.89
C TYR A 69 15.71 18.64 -5.74
N GLY A 70 16.83 18.26 -5.11
CA GLY A 70 16.82 17.33 -3.97
C GLY A 70 16.72 15.84 -4.36
N MET A 71 16.66 15.52 -5.65
CA MET A 71 16.70 14.15 -6.18
C MET A 71 18.10 13.82 -6.72
N GLN A 72 18.42 12.52 -6.80
CA GLN A 72 19.58 11.97 -7.49
C GLN A 72 19.11 10.97 -8.56
N GLU A 73 19.83 10.86 -9.66
CA GLU A 73 19.54 9.85 -10.68
C GLU A 73 19.89 8.47 -10.10
N LEU A 74 19.13 7.45 -10.47
CA LEU A 74 19.33 6.06 -10.09
C LEU A 74 19.97 5.34 -11.26
N GLY A 75 21.29 5.27 -11.27
CA GLY A 75 22.09 4.86 -12.41
C GLY A 75 22.22 5.99 -13.43
N GLU A 76 23.45 6.24 -13.87
CA GLU A 76 23.74 7.33 -14.81
C GLU A 76 22.97 7.15 -16.12
N GLY A 77 22.23 8.20 -16.52
CA GLY A 77 21.55 8.23 -17.81
C GLY A 77 20.31 7.34 -17.91
N THR A 78 19.75 6.86 -16.79
CA THR A 78 18.49 6.10 -16.81
C THR A 78 17.26 7.00 -16.94
N GLY A 79 17.36 8.28 -16.56
CA GLY A 79 16.24 9.18 -16.41
C GLY A 79 15.34 8.86 -15.21
N VAL A 80 15.76 7.96 -14.31
CA VAL A 80 15.00 7.57 -13.12
C VAL A 80 15.59 8.28 -11.92
N TRP A 81 14.79 9.08 -11.22
CA TRP A 81 15.24 9.93 -10.13
C TRP A 81 14.60 9.51 -8.81
N ILE A 82 15.41 9.48 -7.76
CA ILE A 82 15.01 9.11 -6.40
C ILE A 82 15.45 10.18 -5.40
N PRO A 83 14.85 10.25 -4.21
CA PRO A 83 15.26 11.19 -3.17
C PRO A 83 16.75 11.11 -2.86
N HIS A 84 17.45 12.25 -2.87
CA HIS A 84 18.86 12.27 -2.50
C HIS A 84 19.00 12.21 -0.97
N PRO A 85 19.63 11.16 -0.40
CA PRO A 85 19.73 10.95 1.06
C PRO A 85 20.49 12.06 1.82
N ARG A 86 21.23 12.90 1.10
CA ARG A 86 21.96 14.04 1.68
C ARG A 86 21.22 15.37 1.53
N SER A 87 20.14 15.42 0.75
CA SER A 87 19.27 16.59 0.63
C SER A 87 18.60 16.91 1.95
N ASN A 88 18.50 18.18 2.34
CA ASN A 88 17.88 18.58 3.61
C ASN A 88 16.40 18.15 3.71
N GLU A 89 15.72 18.08 2.57
CA GLU A 89 14.31 17.68 2.47
C GLU A 89 14.10 16.18 2.72
N PHE A 90 15.14 15.37 2.46
CA PHE A 90 15.08 13.91 2.46
C PHE A 90 16.16 13.32 3.40
N ARG A 91 16.26 13.84 4.63
CA ARG A 91 17.15 13.29 5.67
C ARG A 91 16.36 12.44 6.65
N PRO A 92 17.01 11.47 7.34
CA PRO A 92 16.39 10.76 8.45
C PRO A 92 15.79 11.73 9.48
N GLY A 93 14.48 11.65 9.70
CA GLY A 93 13.72 12.52 10.60
C GLY A 93 13.02 13.73 9.97
N SER A 94 13.33 14.10 8.72
CA SER A 94 12.55 15.07 7.93
C SER A 94 11.68 14.39 6.87
N TYR A 95 12.10 13.22 6.39
CA TYR A 95 11.34 12.41 5.46
C TYR A 95 10.09 11.79 6.11
N THR A 96 8.93 12.03 5.51
CA THR A 96 7.65 11.43 5.94
C THR A 96 7.23 10.39 4.89
N PRO A 97 7.15 9.11 5.26
CA PRO A 97 6.72 8.05 4.34
C PRO A 97 5.36 8.35 3.69
N PRO A 98 5.18 8.03 2.40
CA PRO A 98 3.88 8.10 1.74
C PRO A 98 2.83 7.26 2.47
N GLN A 99 1.65 7.84 2.71
CA GLN A 99 0.60 7.19 3.49
C GLN A 99 0.04 5.96 2.77
N GLY A 100 0.08 4.80 3.41
CA GLY A 100 -0.52 3.56 2.91
C GLY A 100 0.30 2.84 1.84
N GLU A 101 1.50 3.32 1.54
CA GLU A 101 2.45 2.66 0.64
C GLU A 101 3.43 1.78 1.43
N LYS A 102 3.88 0.69 0.82
CA LYS A 102 4.96 -0.12 1.35
C LYS A 102 6.26 0.25 0.65
N PRO A 103 7.40 0.28 1.36
CA PRO A 103 8.70 0.41 0.71
C PRO A 103 8.90 -0.65 -0.37
N ILE A 104 9.56 -0.26 -1.46
CA ILE A 104 10.07 -1.20 -2.46
C ILE A 104 10.97 -2.20 -1.74
N GLN A 105 10.66 -3.48 -1.93
CA GLN A 105 11.49 -4.57 -1.47
C GLN A 105 12.49 -4.94 -2.56
N ILE A 106 13.66 -5.44 -2.19
CA ILE A 106 14.66 -5.91 -3.16
C ILE A 106 14.07 -7.02 -4.04
N GLU A 107 13.19 -7.86 -3.49
CA GLU A 107 12.51 -8.93 -4.23
C GLU A 107 11.45 -8.42 -5.21
N ASP A 108 11.02 -7.15 -5.10
CA ASP A 108 10.10 -6.56 -6.06
C ASP A 108 10.81 -6.17 -7.36
N ILE A 109 12.15 -6.05 -7.36
CA ILE A 109 12.99 -5.71 -8.51
C ILE A 109 13.05 -6.91 -9.46
N LYS A 110 12.82 -6.66 -10.75
CA LYS A 110 12.76 -7.71 -11.77
C LYS A 110 13.91 -7.60 -12.75
N PHE A 111 14.59 -8.72 -12.94
CA PHE A 111 15.60 -8.88 -13.97
C PHE A 111 14.99 -9.62 -15.16
N LEU A 112 14.91 -8.93 -16.29
CA LEU A 112 14.42 -9.45 -17.55
C LEU A 112 15.54 -9.43 -18.59
N PRO A 113 15.44 -10.27 -19.65
CA PRO A 113 16.36 -10.18 -20.76
C PRO A 113 16.40 -8.75 -21.34
N PRO A 114 17.57 -8.24 -21.76
CA PRO A 114 17.66 -6.93 -22.41
C PRO A 114 16.68 -6.82 -23.58
N GLY A 115 15.91 -5.73 -23.63
CA GLY A 115 14.88 -5.48 -24.64
C GLY A 115 13.54 -6.21 -24.44
N ALA A 116 13.39 -7.03 -23.40
CA ALA A 116 12.08 -7.58 -23.03
C ALA A 116 11.18 -6.47 -22.46
N LEU A 117 9.88 -6.51 -22.80
CA LEU A 117 8.90 -5.59 -22.23
C LEU A 117 8.71 -5.90 -20.75
N GLY A 118 8.89 -4.90 -19.90
CA GLY A 118 8.68 -5.00 -18.47
C GLY A 118 7.21 -5.17 -18.09
N PRO A 119 6.93 -5.64 -16.85
CA PRO A 119 5.56 -5.71 -16.35
C PRO A 119 4.94 -4.32 -16.24
N ARG A 120 3.61 -4.24 -16.38
CA ARG A 120 2.89 -2.97 -16.25
C ARG A 120 3.21 -2.27 -14.92
N GLY A 121 3.53 -0.99 -14.99
CA GLY A 121 3.88 -0.14 -13.85
C GLY A 121 5.36 -0.16 -13.46
N TYR A 122 6.15 -1.09 -14.00
CA TYR A 122 7.60 -1.12 -13.76
C TYR A 122 8.34 -0.19 -14.72
N ILE A 123 9.41 0.42 -14.24
CA ILE A 123 10.28 1.32 -15.01
C ILE A 123 11.60 0.60 -15.30
N PRO A 124 12.10 0.61 -16.55
CA PRO A 124 13.40 0.06 -16.87
C PRO A 124 14.51 0.98 -16.38
N LEU A 125 15.58 0.39 -15.87
CA LEU A 125 16.82 1.10 -15.57
C LEU A 125 17.79 0.96 -16.75
N GLY A 126 17.57 1.82 -17.75
CA GLY A 126 18.28 1.76 -19.02
C GLY A 126 18.10 0.42 -19.74
N ASP A 127 19.14 -0.02 -20.46
CA ASP A 127 19.14 -1.27 -21.23
C ASP A 127 19.67 -2.48 -20.42
N SER A 128 19.83 -2.32 -19.10
CA SER A 128 20.42 -3.35 -18.22
C SER A 128 19.56 -4.59 -18.04
N GLY A 129 18.26 -4.50 -18.35
CA GLY A 129 17.29 -5.54 -18.04
C GLY A 129 16.78 -5.50 -16.60
N ALA A 130 17.23 -4.56 -15.76
CA ALA A 130 16.67 -4.33 -14.44
C ALA A 130 15.43 -3.42 -14.51
N TRP A 131 14.38 -3.81 -13.79
CA TRP A 131 13.11 -3.12 -13.74
C TRP A 131 12.69 -2.92 -12.29
N ILE A 132 12.41 -1.67 -11.92
CA ILE A 132 11.94 -1.31 -10.58
C ILE A 132 10.44 -0.98 -10.59
N PRO A 133 9.70 -1.25 -9.51
CA PRO A 133 8.33 -0.75 -9.36
C PRO A 133 8.31 0.77 -9.49
N GLY A 134 7.52 1.30 -10.43
CA GLY A 134 7.36 2.74 -10.64
C GLY A 134 6.13 3.31 -9.93
N PRO A 135 5.91 4.63 -10.01
CA PRO A 135 4.81 5.32 -9.34
C PRO A 135 3.43 4.86 -9.83
N ASP A 136 3.37 4.18 -10.97
CA ASP A 136 2.15 3.56 -11.51
C ASP A 136 1.87 2.16 -10.93
N THR A 137 2.83 1.53 -10.24
CA THR A 137 2.57 0.34 -9.40
C THR A 137 1.87 0.69 -8.09
N VAL A 138 2.00 1.94 -7.65
CA VAL A 138 1.24 2.46 -6.52
C VAL A 138 -0.17 2.73 -6.99
N LYS A 139 -1.17 2.23 -6.24
CA LYS A 139 -2.54 2.73 -6.41
C LYS A 139 -2.53 4.21 -6.05
N LYS A 140 -2.35 5.09 -7.04
CA LYS A 140 -2.51 6.53 -6.88
C LYS A 140 -3.87 6.74 -6.22
N GLY A 141 -3.87 7.30 -5.02
CA GLY A 141 -5.09 7.74 -4.35
C GLY A 141 -5.69 8.89 -5.18
N VAL A 142 -6.42 8.54 -6.24
CA VAL A 142 -7.14 9.51 -7.07
C VAL A 142 -8.36 9.96 -6.27
N ARG A 143 -8.47 11.28 -6.06
CA ARG A 143 -9.67 11.92 -5.51
C ARG A 143 -10.80 11.80 -6.53
N PRO A 144 -12.04 11.49 -6.13
CA PRO A 144 -13.02 10.83 -6.99
C PRO A 144 -13.89 11.75 -7.86
N ALA A 145 -14.37 11.23 -9.00
CA ALA A 145 -15.58 11.65 -9.72
C ALA A 145 -16.27 10.45 -10.43
N SER A 146 -17.60 10.36 -10.37
CA SER A 146 -18.50 9.21 -10.60
C SER A 146 -18.58 8.68 -12.02
N ASN A 147 -18.91 7.37 -12.13
CA ASN A 147 -20.18 7.05 -12.80
C ASN A 147 -20.85 5.81 -12.18
N THR A 148 -22.15 5.95 -11.92
CA THR A 148 -23.07 4.83 -11.71
C THR A 148 -23.42 4.20 -13.05
N THR A 149 -23.75 2.91 -13.04
CA THR A 149 -24.25 2.09 -14.17
C THR A 149 -23.17 1.56 -15.12
N GLU A 150 -22.72 0.33 -14.91
CA GLU A 150 -23.15 -0.85 -15.69
C GLU A 150 -22.30 -2.09 -15.29
N ASP A 151 -23.00 -3.19 -15.01
CA ASP A 151 -22.38 -4.51 -14.83
C ASP A 151 -21.94 -5.04 -16.20
N GLY A 152 -20.64 -5.13 -16.43
CA GLY A 152 -20.13 -5.73 -17.66
C GLY A 152 -18.62 -5.69 -17.77
N GLU A 153 -17.99 -6.86 -17.60
CA GLU A 153 -16.63 -7.10 -18.09
C GLU A 153 -16.61 -6.80 -19.60
N ASN A 154 -15.89 -5.76 -20.04
CA ASN A 154 -15.07 -5.75 -21.26
C ASN A 154 -14.40 -4.39 -21.48
N ALA A 155 -13.10 -4.44 -21.83
CA ALA A 155 -12.27 -3.38 -22.41
C ALA A 155 -12.26 -2.04 -21.66
N GLN A 156 -11.43 -1.98 -20.62
CA GLN A 156 -11.01 -0.74 -19.96
C GLN A 156 -10.26 0.14 -20.98
N SER A 157 -10.99 1.08 -21.60
CA SER A 157 -10.39 2.05 -22.50
C SER A 157 -9.66 3.11 -21.66
N ASP A 158 -8.69 3.83 -22.21
CA ASP A 158 -7.99 4.93 -21.52
C ASP A 158 -8.93 6.04 -21.00
N LYS A 159 -10.24 5.97 -21.31
CA LYS A 159 -11.29 6.86 -20.80
C LYS A 159 -11.92 6.37 -19.48
N ASP A 160 -11.66 5.13 -19.06
CA ASP A 160 -12.24 4.51 -17.85
C ASP A 160 -11.30 4.54 -16.64
N VAL A 161 -10.11 5.12 -16.79
CA VAL A 161 -9.10 5.23 -15.71
C VAL A 161 -9.61 6.05 -14.52
N PHE A 162 -10.65 6.87 -14.72
CA PHE A 162 -11.20 7.79 -13.73
C PHE A 162 -12.60 7.40 -13.22
N ALA A 163 -13.12 6.21 -13.55
CA ALA A 163 -14.47 5.81 -13.16
C ALA A 163 -14.52 5.29 -11.71
N VAL A 164 -15.30 5.97 -10.83
CA VAL A 164 -15.62 5.45 -9.49
C VAL A 164 -16.69 4.38 -9.60
N ASN A 165 -16.34 3.14 -9.22
CA ASN A 165 -17.29 2.05 -9.14
C ASN A 165 -18.04 2.07 -7.79
N TYR A 166 -19.20 2.72 -7.77
CA TYR A 166 -20.03 2.79 -6.55
C TYR A 166 -20.53 1.43 -6.07
N ASN A 167 -20.71 0.46 -6.96
CA ASN A 167 -21.11 -0.90 -6.57
C ASN A 167 -19.99 -1.57 -5.75
N GLN A 168 -18.73 -1.32 -6.11
CA GLN A 168 -17.58 -1.80 -5.35
C GLN A 168 -17.46 -1.14 -3.97
N LEU A 169 -17.74 0.17 -3.88
CA LEU A 169 -17.75 0.90 -2.60
C LEU A 169 -18.92 0.46 -1.71
N GLU A 170 -20.10 0.22 -2.28
CA GLU A 170 -21.23 -0.37 -1.56
C GLU A 170 -20.91 -1.79 -1.08
N GLY A 171 -20.23 -2.61 -1.90
CA GLY A 171 -19.73 -3.92 -1.47
C GLY A 171 -18.75 -3.82 -0.29
N PHE A 172 -17.92 -2.77 -0.23
CA PHE A 172 -17.06 -2.51 0.92
C PHE A 172 -17.85 -2.09 2.17
N ALA A 173 -18.90 -1.27 2.03
CA ALA A 173 -19.81 -0.94 3.12
C ALA A 173 -20.49 -2.20 3.69
N GLN A 174 -20.98 -3.07 2.80
CA GLN A 174 -21.60 -4.34 3.17
C GLN A 174 -20.63 -5.27 3.90
N ASN A 175 -19.35 -5.31 3.50
CA ASN A 175 -18.34 -6.08 4.22
C ASN A 175 -18.13 -5.57 5.66
N HIS A 176 -18.16 -4.25 5.88
CA HIS A 176 -18.08 -3.68 7.23
C HIS A 176 -19.32 -4.04 8.07
N ASP A 177 -20.52 -4.00 7.50
CA ASP A 177 -21.74 -4.44 8.19
C ASP A 177 -21.66 -5.93 8.56
N GLN A 178 -21.22 -6.78 7.63
CA GLN A 178 -21.03 -8.21 7.89
C GLN A 178 -19.99 -8.48 8.98
N GLN A 179 -18.88 -7.74 9.00
CA GLN A 179 -17.88 -7.86 10.06
C GLN A 179 -18.43 -7.40 11.41
N ALA A 180 -19.20 -6.32 11.45
CA ALA A 180 -19.88 -5.87 12.66
C ALA A 180 -20.82 -6.95 13.20
N GLU A 181 -21.61 -7.56 12.32
CA GLU A 181 -22.53 -8.64 12.69
C GLU A 181 -21.78 -9.88 13.18
N GLN A 182 -20.75 -10.34 12.46
CA GLN A 182 -19.96 -11.52 12.84
C GLN A 182 -19.29 -11.35 14.22
N VAL A 183 -18.75 -10.16 14.50
CA VAL A 183 -18.11 -9.88 15.80
C VAL A 183 -19.16 -9.79 16.91
N ALA A 184 -20.32 -9.19 16.64
CA ALA A 184 -21.43 -9.19 17.58
C ALA A 184 -21.95 -10.61 17.87
N GLN A 185 -22.06 -11.47 16.86
CA GLN A 185 -22.45 -12.87 17.04
C GLN A 185 -21.40 -13.65 17.85
N TRP A 186 -20.11 -13.52 17.52
CA TRP A 186 -19.01 -14.14 18.26
C TRP A 186 -19.00 -13.75 19.74
N ALA A 187 -19.26 -12.47 20.04
CA ALA A 187 -19.30 -11.97 21.41
C ALA A 187 -20.40 -12.63 22.26
N ASN A 188 -21.49 -13.03 21.61
CA ASN A 188 -22.64 -13.69 22.22
C ASN A 188 -22.54 -15.22 22.26
N THR A 189 -21.45 -15.82 21.77
CA THR A 189 -21.22 -17.26 21.82
C THR A 189 -20.83 -17.73 23.22
N ASP A 190 -21.43 -18.80 23.73
CA ASP A 190 -21.07 -19.46 24.99
C ASP A 190 -21.08 -18.54 26.23
N THR A 191 -22.02 -17.59 26.29
CA THR A 191 -22.14 -16.67 27.43
C THR A 191 -22.44 -17.38 28.75
N ASP A 192 -23.03 -18.59 28.69
CA ASP A 192 -23.42 -19.41 29.84
C ASP A 192 -22.36 -20.45 30.27
N PHE A 193 -21.19 -20.49 29.60
CA PHE A 193 -20.14 -21.46 29.92
C PHE A 193 -19.67 -21.35 31.38
N ALA A 194 -19.57 -20.14 31.92
CA ALA A 194 -19.17 -19.91 33.30
C ALA A 194 -20.17 -20.55 34.29
N GLU A 195 -21.47 -20.39 34.04
CA GLU A 195 -22.54 -20.99 34.85
C GLU A 195 -22.47 -22.53 34.79
N ARG A 196 -22.27 -23.11 33.60
CA ARG A 196 -22.11 -24.57 33.43
C ARG A 196 -20.88 -25.10 34.17
N LEU A 197 -19.76 -24.37 34.12
CA LEU A 197 -18.52 -24.71 34.82
C LEU A 197 -18.75 -24.74 36.34
N LEU A 198 -19.40 -23.70 36.87
CA LEU A 198 -19.70 -23.59 38.30
C LEU A 198 -20.70 -24.66 38.76
N ALA A 199 -21.72 -24.96 37.96
CA ALA A 199 -22.69 -26.01 38.26
C ALA A 199 -22.06 -27.40 38.32
N THR A 200 -21.08 -27.68 37.45
CA THR A 200 -20.44 -29.00 37.33
C THR A 200 -19.35 -29.23 38.38
N HIS A 201 -18.54 -28.21 38.66
CA HIS A 201 -17.34 -28.36 39.50
C HIS A 201 -17.44 -27.65 40.87
N GLY A 202 -18.51 -26.89 41.09
CA GLY A 202 -18.79 -26.22 42.36
C GLY A 202 -17.64 -25.31 42.81
N LYS A 203 -17.35 -25.32 44.12
CA LYS A 203 -16.37 -24.42 44.74
C LYS A 203 -14.95 -24.56 44.20
N VAL A 204 -14.56 -25.74 43.69
CA VAL A 204 -13.20 -25.99 43.20
C VAL A 204 -12.90 -25.17 41.95
N ALA A 205 -13.91 -24.88 41.12
CA ALA A 205 -13.76 -24.06 39.92
C ALA A 205 -14.09 -22.58 40.12
N TYR A 206 -14.32 -22.11 41.36
CA TYR A 206 -14.82 -20.75 41.62
C TYR A 206 -13.87 -19.66 41.10
N ALA A 207 -12.54 -19.85 41.24
CA ALA A 207 -11.56 -18.91 40.69
C ALA A 207 -11.63 -18.85 39.16
N THR A 208 -11.74 -20.00 38.50
CA THR A 208 -11.90 -20.08 37.03
C THR A 208 -13.21 -19.46 36.58
N TYR A 209 -14.31 -19.69 37.31
CA TYR A 209 -15.61 -19.07 37.06
C TYR A 209 -15.51 -17.53 37.02
N LEU A 210 -14.87 -16.92 38.02
CA LEU A 210 -14.71 -15.46 38.08
C LEU A 210 -13.90 -14.93 36.89
N ASN A 211 -12.83 -15.64 36.51
CA ASN A 211 -12.00 -15.25 35.36
C ASN A 211 -12.77 -15.35 34.04
N VAL A 212 -13.56 -16.41 33.84
CA VAL A 212 -14.39 -16.58 32.64
C VAL A 212 -15.48 -15.52 32.58
N LYS A 213 -16.12 -15.16 33.72
CA LYS A 213 -17.09 -14.07 33.77
C LYS A 213 -16.47 -12.73 33.37
N GLY A 214 -15.33 -12.37 33.98
CA GLY A 214 -14.62 -11.13 33.64
C GLY A 214 -14.18 -11.08 32.17
N TYR A 215 -13.69 -12.20 31.64
CA TYR A 215 -13.36 -12.32 30.21
C TYR A 215 -14.60 -12.12 29.32
N ASN A 216 -15.72 -12.78 29.62
CA ASN A 216 -16.95 -12.64 28.83
C ASN A 216 -17.49 -11.20 28.85
N ASP A 217 -17.45 -10.52 30.00
CA ASP A 217 -17.88 -9.13 30.12
C ASP A 217 -16.98 -8.18 29.30
N SER A 218 -15.65 -8.38 29.36
CA SER A 218 -14.69 -7.62 28.54
C SER A 218 -14.90 -7.88 27.06
N ARG A 219 -15.07 -9.16 26.70
CA ARG A 219 -15.30 -9.60 25.32
C ARG A 219 -16.54 -8.93 24.72
N VAL A 220 -17.67 -8.93 25.42
CA VAL A 220 -18.91 -8.30 24.96
C VAL A 220 -18.73 -6.79 24.78
N THR A 221 -18.06 -6.14 25.73
CA THR A 221 -17.81 -4.69 25.69
C THR A 221 -16.92 -4.30 24.51
N GLU A 222 -15.79 -4.99 24.34
CA GLU A 222 -14.82 -4.70 23.28
C GLU A 222 -15.36 -5.06 21.90
N ALA A 223 -16.05 -6.19 21.78
CA ALA A 223 -16.70 -6.60 20.54
C ALA A 223 -17.82 -5.63 20.15
N GLY A 224 -18.61 -5.14 21.11
CA GLY A 224 -19.61 -4.11 20.88
C GLY A 224 -18.99 -2.82 20.34
N ALA A 225 -17.89 -2.35 20.94
CA ALA A 225 -17.17 -1.17 20.45
C ALA A 225 -16.54 -1.37 19.07
N TYR A 226 -16.05 -2.58 18.76
CA TYR A 226 -15.56 -2.92 17.42
C TYR A 226 -16.69 -2.97 16.38
N ALA A 227 -17.80 -3.63 16.71
CA ALA A 227 -18.97 -3.72 15.83
C ALA A 227 -19.56 -2.34 15.53
N GLN A 228 -19.69 -1.49 16.56
CA GLN A 228 -20.17 -0.12 16.38
C GLN A 228 -19.28 0.68 15.42
N ARG A 229 -17.95 0.63 15.60
CA ARG A 229 -17.02 1.34 14.70
C ARG A 229 -17.12 0.87 13.25
N ASN A 230 -17.34 -0.42 13.02
CA ASN A 230 -17.55 -0.96 11.68
C ASN A 230 -18.87 -0.49 11.08
N SER A 231 -19.95 -0.50 11.86
CA SER A 231 -21.24 0.05 11.43
C SER A 231 -21.15 1.55 11.11
N ASP A 232 -20.50 2.34 11.97
CA ASP A 232 -20.28 3.78 11.74
C ASP A 232 -19.45 4.02 10.46
N THR A 233 -18.47 3.15 10.19
CA THR A 233 -17.66 3.21 8.95
C THR A 233 -18.52 2.91 7.73
N ALA A 234 -19.38 1.89 7.78
CA ALA A 234 -20.31 1.55 6.69
C ALA A 234 -21.29 2.70 6.42
N VAL A 235 -21.86 3.31 7.47
CA VAL A 235 -22.74 4.48 7.36
C VAL A 235 -22.00 5.68 6.75
N GLY A 236 -20.79 5.97 7.25
CA GLY A 236 -19.96 7.05 6.72
C GLY A 236 -19.60 6.85 5.25
N LEU A 237 -19.30 5.62 4.84
CA LEU A 237 -19.00 5.28 3.47
C LEU A 237 -20.20 5.47 2.55
N ARG A 238 -21.39 5.01 2.95
CA ARG A 238 -22.63 5.25 2.20
C ARG A 238 -22.95 6.72 2.08
N GLY A 239 -22.77 7.50 3.14
CA GLY A 239 -22.92 8.96 3.08
C GLY A 239 -21.93 9.62 2.10
N ALA A 240 -20.68 9.15 2.06
CA ALA A 240 -19.69 9.62 1.10
C ALA A 240 -20.04 9.22 -0.35
N ILE A 241 -20.54 8.00 -0.56
CA ILE A 241 -21.05 7.52 -1.84
C ILE A 241 -22.17 8.44 -2.35
N ASP A 242 -23.19 8.69 -1.52
CA ASP A 242 -24.35 9.52 -1.88
C ASP A 242 -23.92 10.95 -2.22
N SER A 243 -23.08 11.56 -1.39
CA SER A 243 -22.58 12.92 -1.61
C SER A 243 -21.74 13.04 -2.89
N THR A 244 -20.89 12.05 -3.16
CA THR A 244 -20.00 12.07 -4.32
C THR A 244 -20.81 11.85 -5.59
N LYS A 245 -21.67 10.82 -5.62
CA LYS A 245 -22.59 10.53 -6.72
C LYS A 245 -23.44 11.77 -7.09
N ALA A 246 -24.01 12.45 -6.10
CA ALA A 246 -24.78 13.67 -6.34
C ALA A 246 -23.94 14.81 -6.94
N THR A 247 -22.70 14.99 -6.47
CA THR A 247 -21.77 16.00 -6.99
C THR A 247 -21.43 15.75 -8.45
N ASP A 248 -21.27 14.48 -8.80
CA ASP A 248 -20.87 14.10 -10.15
C ASP A 248 -22.03 14.13 -11.14
N GLU A 249 -23.23 13.73 -10.73
CA GLU A 249 -24.46 13.94 -11.52
C GLU A 249 -24.68 15.43 -11.82
N ASN A 250 -24.47 16.30 -10.81
CA ASN A 250 -24.54 17.75 -10.98
C ASN A 250 -23.47 18.26 -11.96
N SER A 251 -22.23 17.81 -11.82
CA SER A 251 -21.12 18.18 -12.70
C SER A 251 -21.39 17.74 -14.15
N ALA A 252 -21.84 16.50 -14.34
CA ALA A 252 -22.19 15.97 -15.65
C ALA A 252 -23.34 16.74 -16.31
N SER A 253 -24.32 17.19 -15.52
CA SER A 253 -25.44 18.00 -16.04
C SER A 253 -25.00 19.39 -16.53
N ALA A 254 -23.97 19.98 -15.92
CA ALA A 254 -23.43 21.29 -16.27
C ALA A 254 -22.66 21.30 -17.61
N PHE A 255 -22.16 20.14 -18.06
CA PHE A 255 -21.44 19.99 -19.32
C PHE A 255 -22.32 19.55 -20.50
N ARG A 256 -23.65 19.49 -20.35
CA ARG A 256 -24.55 19.17 -21.48
C ARG A 256 -24.49 20.29 -22.53
N ALA A 257 -24.32 19.91 -23.80
CA ALA A 257 -24.23 20.83 -24.92
C ALA A 257 -25.47 21.76 -25.00
N PRO A 258 -25.30 23.03 -25.44
CA PRO A 258 -26.42 23.95 -25.56
C PRO A 258 -27.49 23.35 -26.47
N THR A 259 -28.73 23.41 -26.01
CA THR A 259 -29.90 23.01 -26.78
C THR A 259 -29.89 23.83 -28.07
N ILE A 260 -29.59 23.19 -29.20
CA ILE A 260 -29.73 23.83 -30.51
C ILE A 260 -31.24 23.95 -30.73
N ASN A 261 -31.80 25.12 -30.44
CA ASN A 261 -33.15 25.46 -30.87
C ASN A 261 -33.10 25.60 -32.41
N THR A 262 -33.64 24.59 -33.10
CA THR A 262 -33.96 24.63 -34.53
C THR A 262 -35.15 25.54 -34.80
#